data_AF-A0A362WZA3-F1
#
_entry.id   AF-A0A362WZA3-F1
#
_cell.length_a   1.000
_cell.length_b   1.000
_cell.length_c   1.000
_cell.angle_alpha   90.00
_cell.angle_beta   90.00
_cell.angle_gamma   90.00
#
_symmetry.space_group_name_H-M   'P 1'
#
loop_
_entity.id
_entity.type
_entity.pdbx_description
1 polymer ?
#
loop_
_entity_poly.entity_id
_entity_poly.type
_entity_poly.pdbx_seq_one_letter_code
_entity_poly.pdbx_strand_id
1 'polypeptide(L)'
;MKNSNQQNKDISKLHKEKLGMDIPNDFFAKSKQTILNKVIQEEQPRQTIFWLRPMIAYPIAASIVLAIALTLWMQNKDIDTTEQITNTETIKTISPDMLDGDFLTSSLLISESEMDTYLNSYLITNVVIEAELSQQELENIFINSILIEDSLINTYLNKSLIENIVL
;
A
#
# COMPACT_ATOMS: atom_id res chain seq x y z
N MET A 1 -25.94 8.48 -44.51
CA MET A 1 -24.84 7.68 -43.92
C MET A 1 -23.57 8.51 -43.96
N LYS A 2 -22.91 8.73 -42.81
CA LYS A 2 -21.68 9.53 -42.74
C LYS A 2 -20.51 8.66 -43.19
N ASN A 3 -19.70 9.15 -44.11
CA ASN A 3 -18.55 8.40 -44.65
C ASN A 3 -17.49 8.21 -43.54
N SER A 4 -16.79 7.07 -43.49
CA SER A 4 -15.76 6.77 -42.47
C SER A 4 -14.67 7.85 -42.40
N ASN A 5 -14.36 8.48 -43.53
CA ASN A 5 -13.43 9.61 -43.61
C ASN A 5 -13.96 10.89 -42.92
N GLN A 6 -15.27 11.12 -42.91
CA GLN A 6 -15.87 12.24 -42.19
C GLN A 6 -15.86 11.99 -40.67
N GLN A 7 -16.11 10.74 -40.25
CA GLN A 7 -16.08 10.36 -38.84
C GLN A 7 -14.69 10.54 -38.23
N ASN A 8 -13.63 10.11 -38.91
CA ASN A 8 -12.26 10.29 -38.42
C ASN A 8 -11.87 11.77 -38.31
N LYS A 9 -12.31 12.62 -39.24
CA LYS A 9 -12.08 14.07 -39.18
C LYS A 9 -12.76 14.71 -37.97
N ASP A 10 -13.99 14.29 -37.66
CA ASP A 10 -14.72 14.83 -36.51
C ASP A 10 -14.11 14.37 -35.18
N ILE A 11 -13.66 13.12 -35.09
CA ILE A 11 -12.95 12.60 -33.90
C ILE A 11 -11.64 13.35 -33.68
N SER A 12 -10.86 13.60 -34.74
CA SER A 12 -9.62 14.37 -34.65
C SER A 12 -9.86 15.81 -34.19
N LYS A 13 -10.92 16.46 -34.67
CA LYS A 13 -11.30 17.81 -34.23
C LYS A 13 -11.69 17.82 -32.75
N LEU A 14 -12.52 16.87 -32.33
CA LEU A 14 -12.97 16.78 -30.95
C LEU A 14 -11.81 16.50 -29.99
N HIS A 15 -10.88 15.61 -30.37
CA HIS A 15 -9.68 15.34 -29.58
C HIS A 15 -8.82 16.59 -29.42
N LYS A 16 -8.61 17.36 -30.50
CA LYS A 16 -7.86 18.61 -30.45
C LYS A 16 -8.55 19.66 -29.57
N GLU A 17 -9.86 19.81 -29.70
CA GLU A 17 -10.65 20.78 -28.91
C GLU A 17 -10.65 20.43 -27.41
N LYS A 18 -10.78 19.14 -27.07
CA LYS A 18 -10.91 18.70 -25.68
C LYS A 18 -9.57 18.48 -24.97
N LEU A 19 -8.55 18.03 -25.69
CA LEU A 19 -7.27 17.59 -25.10
C LEU A 19 -6.09 18.47 -25.55
N GLY A 20 -6.31 19.46 -26.40
CA GLY A 20 -5.28 20.40 -26.86
C GLY A 20 -4.19 19.79 -27.74
N MET A 21 -4.34 18.52 -28.13
CA MET A 21 -3.31 17.76 -28.84
C MET A 21 -3.89 17.04 -30.06
N ASP A 22 -3.09 16.94 -31.12
CA ASP A 22 -3.46 16.20 -32.33
C ASP A 22 -3.30 14.68 -32.10
N ILE A 23 -4.17 13.89 -32.73
CA ILE A 23 -4.11 12.42 -32.63
C ILE A 23 -2.90 11.93 -33.44
N PRO A 24 -1.98 11.14 -32.85
CA PRO A 24 -0.87 10.56 -33.58
C PRO A 24 -1.34 9.68 -34.75
N ASN A 25 -0.58 9.69 -35.84
CA ASN A 25 -0.85 8.83 -37.00
C ASN A 25 -0.93 7.36 -36.56
N ASP A 26 -1.93 6.64 -37.07
CA ASP A 26 -2.17 5.22 -36.81
C ASP A 26 -2.44 4.81 -35.35
N PHE A 27 -2.68 5.74 -34.43
CA PHE A 27 -2.96 5.45 -33.00
C PHE A 27 -4.07 4.41 -32.81
N PHE A 28 -5.22 4.60 -33.45
CA PHE A 28 -6.35 3.67 -33.32
C PHE A 28 -6.12 2.35 -34.04
N ALA A 29 -5.39 2.35 -35.16
CA ALA A 29 -5.05 1.13 -35.89
C ALA A 29 -4.11 0.27 -35.04
N LYS A 30 -3.04 0.87 -34.50
CA LYS A 30 -2.09 0.22 -33.59
C LYS A 30 -2.77 -0.27 -32.31
N SER A 31 -3.62 0.55 -31.69
CA SER A 31 -4.35 0.16 -30.47
C SER A 31 -5.22 -1.08 -30.70
N LYS A 32 -6.00 -1.11 -31.79
CA LYS A 32 -6.81 -2.27 -32.17
C LYS A 32 -5.96 -3.52 -32.43
N GLN A 33 -4.84 -3.37 -33.14
CA GLN A 33 -3.91 -4.47 -33.38
C GLN A 33 -3.28 -4.98 -32.08
N THR A 34 -2.86 -4.10 -31.17
CA THR A 34 -2.31 -4.47 -29.86
C THR A 34 -3.33 -5.23 -29.02
N ILE A 35 -4.57 -4.76 -28.96
CA ILE A 35 -5.65 -5.44 -28.23
C ILE A 35 -5.91 -6.81 -28.86
N LEU A 36 -6.03 -6.89 -30.19
CA LEU A 36 -6.26 -8.13 -30.90
C LEU A 36 -5.12 -9.13 -30.66
N ASN A 37 -3.87 -8.69 -30.77
CA ASN A 37 -2.71 -9.52 -30.52
C ASN A 37 -2.66 -10.00 -29.06
N LYS A 38 -3.05 -9.16 -28.09
CA LYS A 38 -3.10 -9.52 -26.67
C LYS A 38 -4.25 -10.48 -26.33
N VAL A 39 -5.34 -10.47 -27.10
CA VAL A 39 -6.48 -11.40 -26.94
C VAL A 39 -6.21 -12.73 -27.66
N ILE A 40 -5.50 -12.71 -28.79
CA ILE A 40 -5.17 -13.92 -29.57
C ILE A 40 -3.92 -14.63 -29.02
N GLN A 41 -2.95 -13.92 -28.43
CA GLN A 41 -1.79 -14.53 -27.79
C GLN A 41 -2.18 -15.14 -26.43
N GLU A 42 -2.53 -16.41 -26.51
CA GLU A 42 -2.33 -17.52 -25.58
C GLU A 42 -2.49 -17.26 -24.07
N GLU A 43 -3.47 -17.97 -23.53
CA GLU A 43 -3.44 -18.58 -22.20
C GLU A 43 -2.05 -19.15 -21.92
N GLN A 44 -1.22 -18.40 -21.19
CA GLN A 44 -0.03 -18.96 -20.53
C GLN A 44 -0.48 -20.25 -19.82
N PRO A 45 0.27 -21.37 -19.94
CA PRO A 45 -0.11 -22.60 -19.27
C PRO A 45 -0.26 -22.29 -17.79
N ARG A 46 -1.51 -22.30 -17.30
CA ARG A 46 -1.83 -22.08 -15.90
C ARG A 46 -0.92 -23.02 -15.14
N GLN A 47 -0.07 -22.48 -14.27
CA GLN A 47 0.79 -23.27 -13.39
C GLN A 47 -0.16 -24.13 -12.53
N THR A 48 -0.46 -25.34 -13.00
CA THR A 48 -1.29 -26.27 -12.27
C THR A 48 -0.49 -26.67 -11.06
N ILE A 49 -0.84 -26.08 -9.93
CA ILE A 49 -0.26 -26.39 -8.62
C ILE A 49 -0.37 -27.92 -8.47
N PHE A 50 0.79 -28.58 -8.43
CA PHE A 50 0.97 -30.03 -8.52
C PHE A 50 0.42 -30.81 -7.31
N TRP A 51 -0.42 -30.19 -6.49
CA TRP A 51 -0.73 -30.65 -5.14
C TRP A 51 -1.97 -31.54 -5.04
N LEU A 52 -2.74 -31.71 -6.12
CA LEU A 52 -4.01 -32.44 -6.11
C LEU A 52 -3.98 -33.70 -6.98
N ARG A 53 -2.94 -34.53 -6.86
CA ARG A 53 -3.08 -35.94 -7.26
C ARG A 53 -3.89 -36.68 -6.18
N PRO A 54 -5.04 -37.31 -6.52
CA PRO A 54 -5.95 -37.92 -5.54
C PRO A 54 -5.31 -39.06 -4.72
N MET A 55 -4.18 -39.61 -5.17
CA MET A 55 -3.46 -40.68 -4.49
C MET A 55 -2.78 -40.24 -3.19
N ILE A 56 -2.42 -38.95 -3.04
CA ILE A 56 -1.81 -38.42 -1.81
C ILE A 56 -2.82 -37.75 -0.86
N ALA A 57 -4.05 -37.51 -1.31
CA ALA A 57 -5.05 -36.80 -0.51
C ALA A 57 -5.47 -37.59 0.75
N TYR A 58 -5.67 -38.90 0.63
CA TYR A 58 -6.12 -39.75 1.74
C TYR A 58 -5.09 -39.93 2.86
N PRO A 59 -3.80 -40.26 2.61
CA PRO A 59 -2.82 -40.40 3.68
C PRO A 59 -2.51 -39.06 4.39
N ILE A 60 -2.55 -37.93 3.66
CA ILE A 60 -2.36 -36.59 4.26
C ILE A 60 -3.53 -36.26 5.19
N ALA A 61 -4.77 -36.47 4.75
CA ALA A 61 -5.95 -36.23 5.58
C ALA A 61 -5.93 -37.10 6.85
N ALA A 62 -5.58 -38.39 6.73
CA ALA A 62 -5.47 -39.29 7.89
C ALA A 62 -4.37 -38.83 8.88
N SER A 63 -3.24 -38.33 8.37
CA SER A 63 -2.16 -37.80 9.22
C SER A 63 -2.59 -36.55 10.00
N ILE A 64 -3.37 -35.66 9.39
CA ILE A 64 -3.89 -34.44 10.04
C ILE A 64 -4.88 -34.82 11.15
N VAL A 65 -5.82 -35.73 10.85
CA VAL A 65 -6.80 -36.22 11.84
C VAL A 65 -6.09 -36.92 13.00
N LEU A 66 -5.07 -37.73 12.72
CA LEU A 66 -4.27 -38.40 13.75
C LEU A 66 -3.50 -37.40 14.63
N ALA A 67 -2.92 -36.35 14.04
CA ALA A 67 -2.24 -35.31 14.79
C ALA A 67 -3.20 -34.58 15.75
N ILE A 68 -4.40 -34.22 15.29
CA ILE A 68 -5.43 -33.58 16.12
C ILE A 68 -5.93 -34.51 17.23
N ALA A 69 -6.16 -35.79 16.92
CA ALA A 69 -6.56 -36.76 17.93
C ALA A 69 -5.46 -36.97 18.99
N LEU A 70 -4.20 -36.97 18.57
CA LEU A 70 -3.04 -37.09 19.47
C LEU A 70 -2.90 -35.87 20.38
N THR A 71 -3.10 -34.65 19.87
CA THR A 71 -3.04 -33.44 20.69
C THR A 71 -4.15 -33.39 21.73
N LEU A 72 -5.38 -33.79 21.38
CA LEU A 72 -6.50 -33.89 22.33
C LEU A 72 -6.25 -34.98 23.39
N TRP A 73 -5.73 -36.14 22.98
CA TRP A 73 -5.42 -37.22 23.91
C TRP A 73 -4.35 -36.82 24.93
N MET A 74 -3.33 -36.07 24.50
CA MET A 74 -2.26 -35.58 25.38
C MET A 74 -2.72 -34.48 26.35
N GLN A 75 -3.82 -33.78 26.04
CA GLN A 75 -4.42 -32.75 26.88
C GLN A 75 -5.34 -33.28 27.98
N ASN A 76 -5.57 -34.60 28.08
CA ASN A 76 -6.43 -35.18 29.11
C ASN A 76 -5.71 -35.27 30.47
N LYS A 77 -5.64 -34.14 31.18
CA LYS A 77 -5.49 -34.08 32.64
C LYS A 77 -6.61 -33.19 33.18
N ASP A 78 -7.53 -33.85 33.89
CA ASP A 78 -8.65 -33.31 34.68
C ASP A 78 -9.23 -31.98 34.19
N ILE A 79 -10.15 -32.07 33.23
CA ILE A 79 -11.09 -30.99 32.89
C ILE A 79 -12.43 -31.33 33.53
N ASP A 80 -12.66 -30.73 34.71
CA ASP A 80 -14.00 -30.67 35.29
C ASP A 80 -14.95 -30.05 34.27
N THR A 81 -15.95 -30.83 33.88
CA THR A 81 -16.90 -30.49 32.83
C THR A 81 -17.83 -29.39 33.32
N THR A 82 -17.74 -28.20 32.74
CA THR A 82 -18.85 -27.24 32.77
C THR A 82 -19.19 -26.88 31.34
N GLU A 83 -20.18 -27.59 30.80
CA GLU A 83 -20.87 -27.16 29.60
C GLU A 83 -21.64 -25.87 29.88
N GLN A 84 -21.22 -24.77 29.25
CA GLN A 84 -22.15 -23.71 28.87
C GLN A 84 -21.83 -23.25 27.46
N ILE A 85 -22.66 -23.71 26.53
CA ILE A 85 -22.78 -23.20 25.18
C ILE A 85 -23.35 -21.78 25.30
N THR A 86 -22.51 -20.76 25.11
CA THR A 86 -22.96 -19.42 24.74
C THR A 86 -22.13 -18.93 23.56
N ASN A 87 -22.84 -18.72 22.45
CA ASN A 87 -22.32 -18.30 21.15
C ASN A 87 -21.73 -16.88 21.23
N THR A 88 -20.46 -16.72 21.57
CA THR A 88 -19.75 -15.44 21.37
C THR A 88 -18.22 -15.53 21.34
N GLU A 89 -17.61 -16.69 21.62
CA GLU A 89 -16.15 -16.77 21.80
C GLU A 89 -15.36 -17.46 20.67
N THR A 90 -16.05 -17.98 19.65
CA THR A 90 -15.42 -18.69 18.53
C THR A 90 -14.58 -17.82 17.59
N ILE A 91 -14.52 -16.51 17.80
CA ILE A 91 -13.64 -15.60 17.04
C ILE A 91 -12.25 -15.46 17.69
N LYS A 92 -12.09 -15.81 18.98
CA LYS A 92 -10.80 -15.67 19.70
C LYS A 92 -9.75 -16.75 19.37
N THR A 93 -10.07 -17.71 18.51
CA THR A 93 -9.20 -18.87 18.17
C THR A 93 -8.69 -18.85 16.73
N ILE A 94 -8.68 -17.69 16.06
CA ILE A 94 -7.92 -17.52 14.81
C ILE A 94 -6.49 -17.16 15.23
N SER A 95 -5.55 -18.06 14.97
CA SER A 95 -4.16 -17.96 15.39
C SER A 95 -3.54 -16.60 14.99
N PRO A 96 -2.86 -15.88 15.91
CA PRO A 96 -2.18 -14.63 15.59
C PRO A 96 -1.12 -14.78 14.48
N ASP A 97 -0.62 -16.01 14.26
CA ASP A 97 0.33 -16.38 13.21
C ASP A 97 -0.25 -16.33 11.78
N MET A 98 -1.58 -16.27 11.62
CA MET A 98 -2.25 -16.08 10.31
C MET A 98 -2.56 -14.60 9.98
N LEU A 99 -2.39 -13.68 10.95
CA LEU A 99 -2.69 -12.25 10.78
C LEU A 99 -1.48 -11.42 10.33
N ASP A 100 -0.30 -12.04 10.26
CA ASP A 100 0.94 -11.37 9.86
C ASP A 100 1.07 -11.17 8.33
N GLY A 101 0.18 -11.77 7.54
CA GLY A 101 0.35 -11.86 6.08
C GLY A 101 -0.28 -10.76 5.23
N ASP A 102 -1.41 -10.16 5.66
CA ASP A 102 -2.14 -9.24 4.78
C ASP A 102 -2.96 -8.21 5.56
N PHE A 103 -2.57 -6.94 5.47
CA PHE A 103 -3.21 -5.78 6.10
C PHE A 103 -4.72 -5.73 5.83
N LEU A 104 -5.15 -6.18 4.64
CA LEU A 104 -6.57 -6.21 4.27
C LEU A 104 -7.34 -7.29 5.02
N THR A 105 -6.72 -8.42 5.36
CA THR A 105 -7.36 -9.48 6.16
C THR A 105 -7.37 -9.15 7.64
N SER A 106 -6.33 -8.49 8.13
CA SER A 106 -6.23 -8.04 9.52
C SER A 106 -7.19 -6.86 9.77
N SER A 107 -7.40 -5.99 8.77
CA SER A 107 -8.41 -4.91 8.82
C SER A 107 -9.86 -5.41 8.85
N LEU A 108 -10.13 -6.62 8.38
CA LEU A 108 -11.48 -7.22 8.45
C LEU A 108 -11.78 -7.86 9.81
N LEU A 109 -10.75 -8.17 10.60
CA LEU A 109 -10.84 -8.92 11.85
C LEU A 109 -10.56 -8.07 13.09
N ILE A 110 -9.97 -6.89 12.91
CA ILE A 110 -9.79 -5.91 13.98
C ILE A 110 -11.15 -5.29 14.33
N SER A 111 -11.47 -5.15 15.62
CA SER A 111 -12.73 -4.54 16.03
C SER A 111 -12.72 -3.04 15.71
N GLU A 112 -13.89 -2.45 15.48
CA GLU A 112 -14.03 -1.00 15.20
C GLU A 112 -13.33 -0.14 16.27
N SER A 113 -13.41 -0.56 17.55
CA SER A 113 -12.72 0.10 18.67
C SER A 113 -11.19 0.06 18.59
N GLU A 114 -10.64 -1.02 18.05
CA GLU A 114 -9.20 -1.21 17.91
C GLU A 114 -8.69 -0.54 16.62
N MET A 115 -9.50 -0.52 15.56
CA MET A 115 -9.28 0.28 14.35
C MET A 115 -9.24 1.78 14.67
N ASP A 116 -10.18 2.29 15.48
CA ASP A 116 -10.21 3.69 15.90
C ASP A 116 -8.95 4.08 16.67
N THR A 117 -8.49 3.20 17.56
CA THR A 117 -7.27 3.41 18.35
C THR A 117 -6.04 3.44 17.45
N TYR A 118 -5.96 2.52 16.48
CA TYR A 118 -4.89 2.48 15.50
C TYR A 118 -4.89 3.72 14.58
N LEU A 119 -6.05 4.08 14.02
CA LEU A 119 -6.20 5.26 13.16
C LEU A 119 -5.85 6.54 13.92
N ASN A 120 -6.29 6.68 15.16
CA ASN A 120 -5.95 7.82 15.99
C ASN A 120 -4.44 7.90 16.25
N SER A 121 -3.80 6.77 16.59
CA SER A 121 -2.33 6.73 16.76
C SER A 121 -1.61 7.07 15.46
N TYR A 122 -2.06 6.53 14.32
CA TYR A 122 -1.46 6.79 13.01
C TYR A 122 -1.57 8.27 12.62
N LEU A 123 -2.75 8.88 12.80
CA LEU A 123 -2.98 10.29 12.52
C LEU A 123 -2.12 11.20 13.41
N ILE A 124 -2.05 10.91 14.72
CA ILE A 124 -1.21 11.69 15.63
C ILE A 124 0.27 11.57 15.26
N THR A 125 0.77 10.37 15.00
CA THR A 125 2.20 10.17 14.70
C THR A 125 2.59 10.69 13.31
N ASN A 126 1.92 10.22 12.27
CA ASN A 126 2.37 10.47 10.89
C ASN A 126 1.78 11.74 10.26
N VAL A 127 0.70 12.29 10.81
CA VAL A 127 0.12 13.54 10.29
C VAL A 127 0.45 14.72 11.17
N VAL A 128 0.27 14.61 12.48
CA VAL A 128 0.50 15.74 13.40
C VAL A 128 1.98 15.85 13.75
N ILE A 129 2.56 14.82 14.38
CA ILE A 129 3.95 14.88 14.88
C ILE A 129 4.95 15.04 13.73
N GLU A 130 4.77 14.31 12.63
CA GLU A 130 5.67 14.43 11.48
C GLU A 130 5.60 15.83 10.81
N ALA A 131 4.40 16.42 10.72
CA ALA A 131 4.25 17.79 10.23
C ALA A 131 4.93 18.81 11.16
N GLU A 132 4.75 18.68 12.48
CA GLU A 132 5.43 19.53 13.48
C GLU A 132 6.96 19.40 13.40
N LEU A 133 7.48 18.17 13.26
CA LEU A 133 8.93 17.94 13.09
C LEU A 133 9.45 18.59 11.80
N SER A 134 8.71 18.49 10.69
CA SER A 134 9.09 19.15 9.43
C SER A 134 9.09 20.67 9.55
N GLN A 135 8.13 21.23 10.30
CA GLN A 135 8.06 22.66 10.58
C GLN A 135 9.24 23.10 11.45
N GLN A 136 9.58 22.32 12.48
CA GLN A 136 10.73 22.59 13.34
C GLN A 136 12.06 22.52 12.56
N GLU A 137 12.20 21.58 11.63
CA GLU A 137 13.37 21.50 10.76
C GLU A 137 13.49 22.73 9.85
N LEU A 138 12.37 23.16 9.24
CA LEU A 138 12.31 24.38 8.43
C LEU A 138 12.66 25.62 9.26
N GLU A 139 12.12 25.73 10.47
CA GLU A 139 12.43 26.81 11.40
C GLU A 139 13.92 26.81 11.78
N ASN A 140 14.51 25.65 12.05
CA ASN A 140 15.93 25.53 12.34
C ASN A 140 16.80 25.97 11.14
N ILE A 141 16.44 25.55 9.92
CA ILE A 141 17.11 26.02 8.69
C ILE A 141 17.00 27.54 8.55
N PHE A 142 15.81 28.11 8.83
CA PHE A 142 15.58 29.55 8.78
C PHE A 142 16.42 30.31 9.81
N ILE A 143 16.44 29.87 11.08
CA ILE A 143 17.24 30.48 12.14
C ILE A 143 18.73 30.40 11.83
N ASN A 144 19.22 29.23 11.37
CA ASN A 144 20.61 29.08 10.96
C ASN A 144 20.96 29.99 9.79
N SER A 145 20.05 30.16 8.81
CA SER A 145 20.27 31.07 7.68
C SER A 145 20.43 32.52 8.14
N ILE A 146 19.56 33.02 9.02
CA ILE A 146 19.65 34.39 9.55
C ILE A 146 20.93 34.59 10.37
N LEU A 147 21.25 33.66 11.27
CA LEU A 147 22.43 33.79 12.13
C LEU A 147 23.74 33.71 11.35
N ILE A 148 23.80 32.87 10.31
CA ILE A 148 24.97 32.77 9.42
C ILE A 148 25.10 34.04 8.57
N GLU A 149 23.99 34.57 8.04
CA GLU A 149 23.98 35.81 7.24
C GLU A 149 24.43 37.03 8.08
N ASP A 150 23.95 37.16 9.32
CA ASP A 150 24.40 38.21 10.26
C ASP A 150 25.86 38.03 10.70
N SER A 151 26.35 36.79 10.84
CA SER A 151 27.77 36.53 11.14
C SER A 151 28.68 36.97 9.98
N LEU A 152 28.25 36.77 8.74
CA LEU A 152 28.99 37.25 7.56
C LEU A 152 28.96 38.78 7.49
N ILE A 153 27.78 39.40 7.71
CA ILE A 153 27.62 40.85 7.76
C ILE A 153 28.54 41.49 8.81
N ASN A 154 28.64 40.91 10.01
CA ASN A 154 29.58 41.40 11.03
C ASN A 154 31.03 41.34 10.57
N THR A 155 31.43 40.33 9.80
CA THR A 155 32.79 40.23 9.24
C THR A 155 33.06 41.30 8.19
N TYR A 156 32.08 41.59 7.32
CA TYR A 156 32.17 42.67 6.32
C TYR A 156 32.13 44.06 6.96
N LEU A 157 31.30 44.27 7.98
CA LEU A 157 31.24 45.52 8.74
C LEU A 157 32.55 45.75 9.50
N ASN A 158 33.10 44.75 10.17
CA ASN A 158 34.35 44.91 10.92
C ASN A 158 35.53 45.19 9.98
N LYS A 159 35.56 44.55 8.80
CA LYS A 159 36.57 44.85 7.77
C LYS A 159 36.42 46.27 7.21
N SER A 160 35.21 46.69 6.86
CA SER A 160 34.95 48.05 6.35
C SER A 160 35.20 49.15 7.39
N LEU A 161 34.92 48.89 8.66
CA LEU A 161 35.22 49.82 9.76
C LEU A 161 36.72 49.92 10.04
N ILE A 162 37.45 48.80 10.08
CA ILE A 162 38.91 48.82 10.24
C ILE A 162 39.57 49.51 9.04
N GLU A 163 39.10 49.26 7.82
CA GLU A 163 39.67 49.86 6.60
C GLU A 163 39.41 51.36 6.50
N ASN A 164 38.28 51.86 7.02
CA ASN A 164 37.98 53.30 7.08
C ASN A 164 38.56 54.04 8.31
N ILE A 165 38.97 53.33 9.37
CA ILE A 165 39.61 53.95 10.56
C ILE A 165 41.14 54.02 10.39
N VAL A 166 41.73 53.16 9.55
CA VAL A 166 43.18 53.10 9.31
C VAL A 166 43.63 54.00 8.14
N LEU A 167 42.79 54.92 7.66
CA LEU A 167 43.17 55.96 6.71
C LEU A 167 43.10 57.37 7.32
#